data_AF-X1RNZ3-F1
#
_entry.id   AF-X1RNZ3-F1
#
_cell.length_a   1.000
_cell.length_b   1.000
_cell.length_c   1.000
_cell.angle_alpha   90.00
_cell.angle_beta   90.00
_cell.angle_gamma   90.00
#
_symmetry.space_group_name_H-M   'P 1'
#
loop_
_entity.id
_entity.type
_entity.pdbx_description
1 polymer ?
#
loop_
_entity_poly.entity_id
_entity_poly.type
_entity_poly.pdbx_seq_one_letter_code
_entity_poly.pdbx_strand_id
1 'polypeptide(L)'
;IRKMAKSLVIVESPAKVKTITKFLGQEFKVLACMGHVRGLPSRSGSVDVNNDFEPHYEIIPQSAKHVTQIKKTISSCEKIYLATDLDREGEAIAWHLVEALGLNNRKKDRIAIKRITFHEITEQAVSEAIKHPRKISKPLVDAQQARVVLDYLYGFNLSPFLWRKVRFGLSAGRVQSPALRMICERELEIQAFNEQEYWSITAGLSSSEAPTPETTFKAQLIEIAGKKLGKLEIKKEAEAKGIIKILKNASFQVKKIQKK
;
A
#
# COMPACT_ATOMS: atom_id res chain seq x y z
N ILE A 1 29.08 38.84 3.48
CA ILE A 1 28.47 38.44 2.19
C ILE A 1 27.83 37.07 2.40
N ARG A 2 26.49 36.94 2.42
CA ARG A 2 25.83 35.62 2.57
C ARG A 2 26.20 34.75 1.37
N LYS A 3 26.96 33.67 1.62
CA LYS A 3 27.36 32.68 0.60
C LYS A 3 26.07 32.13 -0.03
N MET A 4 25.84 32.37 -1.33
CA MET A 4 24.68 31.79 -2.02
C MET A 4 24.83 30.27 -2.10
N ALA A 5 23.73 29.55 -1.88
CA ALA A 5 23.70 28.09 -2.01
C ALA A 5 24.01 27.70 -3.46
N LYS A 6 25.08 26.93 -3.66
CA LYS A 6 25.52 26.48 -4.99
C LYS A 6 24.62 25.38 -5.56
N SER A 7 23.93 24.64 -4.70
CA SER A 7 23.12 23.49 -5.08
C SER A 7 21.70 23.57 -4.52
N LEU A 8 20.73 23.12 -5.32
CA LEU A 8 19.34 22.96 -4.91
C LEU A 8 19.00 21.48 -4.75
N VAL A 9 18.47 21.09 -3.60
CA VAL A 9 17.89 19.76 -3.36
C VAL A 9 16.38 19.87 -3.36
N ILE A 10 15.70 19.03 -4.13
CA ILE A 10 14.25 19.04 -4.24
C ILE A 10 13.71 17.70 -3.73
N VAL A 11 12.84 17.78 -2.73
CA VAL A 11 12.20 16.62 -2.08
C VAL A 11 10.70 16.68 -2.26
N GLU A 12 10.02 15.59 -1.94
CA GLU A 12 8.57 15.51 -2.16
C GLU A 12 7.76 16.30 -1.13
N SER A 13 8.14 16.25 0.16
CA SER A 13 7.32 16.74 1.27
C SER A 13 8.04 17.74 2.16
N PRO A 14 7.30 18.64 2.86
CA PRO A 14 7.89 19.61 3.80
C PRO A 14 8.60 18.96 5.00
N ALA A 15 8.15 17.78 5.42
CA ALA A 15 8.78 17.02 6.49
C ALA A 15 10.23 16.67 6.11
N LYS A 16 10.44 16.18 4.88
CA LYS A 16 11.78 15.87 4.36
C LYS A 16 12.66 17.12 4.24
N VAL A 17 12.09 18.28 3.90
CA VAL A 17 12.85 19.55 3.89
C VAL A 17 13.45 19.83 5.26
N LYS A 18 12.65 19.77 6.33
CA LYS A 18 13.12 20.05 7.69
C LYS A 18 14.25 19.10 8.11
N THR A 19 14.12 17.82 7.82
CA THR A 19 15.13 16.81 8.22
C THR A 19 16.40 16.92 7.39
N ILE A 20 16.29 16.97 6.06
CA ILE A 20 17.46 16.99 5.16
C ILE A 20 18.24 18.30 5.28
N THR A 21 17.56 19.43 5.56
CA THR A 21 18.25 20.71 5.82
C THR A 21 19.15 20.65 7.05
N LYS A 22 18.86 19.79 8.05
CA LYS A 22 19.74 19.63 9.21
C LYS A 22 21.04 18.89 8.88
N PHE A 23 20.96 17.95 7.94
CA PHE A 23 22.10 17.13 7.52
C PHE A 23 22.95 17.83 6.45
N LEU A 24 22.37 18.77 5.72
CA LEU A 24 23.05 19.50 4.66
C LEU A 24 23.50 20.88 5.14
N GLY A 25 24.75 21.23 4.85
CA GLY A 25 25.30 22.54 5.17
C GLY A 25 24.73 23.68 4.33
N GLN A 26 25.17 24.91 4.62
CA GLN A 26 24.69 26.15 3.99
C GLN A 26 24.89 26.23 2.46
N GLU A 27 25.65 25.31 1.88
CA GLU A 27 25.88 25.23 0.43
C GLU A 27 24.70 24.62 -0.34
N PHE A 28 23.74 24.01 0.37
CA PHE A 28 22.53 23.44 -0.19
C PHE A 28 21.30 24.23 0.24
N LYS A 29 20.42 24.51 -0.72
CA LYS A 29 19.06 24.93 -0.44
C LYS A 29 18.13 23.74 -0.66
N VAL A 30 17.23 23.47 0.28
CA VAL A 30 16.27 22.36 0.17
C VAL A 30 14.86 22.91 -0.03
N LEU A 31 14.15 22.45 -1.05
CA LEU A 31 12.76 22.83 -1.35
C LEU A 31 11.88 21.59 -1.52
N ALA A 32 10.59 21.72 -1.22
CA ALA A 32 9.59 20.69 -1.49
C ALA A 32 8.84 20.97 -2.80
N CYS A 33 8.57 19.94 -3.61
CA CYS A 33 7.68 20.03 -4.78
C CYS A 33 6.20 19.75 -4.44
N MET A 34 5.91 19.25 -3.23
CA MET A 34 4.58 18.87 -2.76
C MET A 34 3.94 17.73 -3.59
N GLY A 35 4.69 16.65 -3.81
CA GLY A 35 4.21 15.51 -4.60
C GLY A 35 4.31 15.74 -6.11
N HIS A 36 3.31 15.24 -6.84
CA HIS A 36 3.19 15.40 -8.28
C HIS A 36 3.01 16.87 -8.68
N VAL A 37 3.79 17.31 -9.67
CA VAL A 37 3.74 18.68 -10.20
C VAL A 37 3.00 18.79 -11.53
N ARG A 38 2.82 17.67 -12.22
CA ARG A 38 2.09 17.51 -13.47
C ARG A 38 1.09 16.36 -13.33
N GLY A 39 0.00 16.42 -14.06
CA GLY A 39 -1.03 15.38 -14.07
C GLY A 39 -1.81 15.36 -15.38
N LEU A 40 -2.53 14.26 -15.62
CA LEU A 40 -3.47 14.17 -16.74
C LEU A 40 -4.71 15.01 -16.41
N PRO A 41 -5.10 15.96 -17.29
CA PRO A 41 -6.36 16.68 -17.12
C PRO A 41 -7.55 15.72 -17.11
N SER A 42 -8.55 16.00 -16.26
CA SER A 42 -9.78 15.21 -16.16
C SER A 42 -10.77 15.52 -17.30
N ARG A 43 -10.32 15.43 -18.54
CA ARG A 43 -11.11 15.67 -19.77
C ARG A 43 -10.70 14.67 -20.84
N SER A 44 -11.53 14.51 -21.88
CA SER A 44 -11.22 13.64 -23.01
C SER A 44 -9.96 14.10 -23.75
N GLY A 45 -9.22 13.16 -24.31
CA GLY A 45 -8.02 13.45 -25.10
C GLY A 45 -6.76 13.74 -24.30
N SER A 46 -6.74 13.48 -22.98
CA SER A 46 -5.49 13.59 -22.19
C SER A 46 -4.48 12.48 -22.50
N VAL A 47 -4.93 11.42 -23.17
CA VAL A 47 -4.09 10.36 -23.72
C VAL A 47 -4.48 10.17 -25.19
N ASP A 48 -3.53 10.33 -26.10
CA ASP A 48 -3.73 10.08 -27.53
C ASP A 48 -3.52 8.59 -27.85
N VAL A 49 -4.62 7.85 -27.91
CA VAL A 49 -4.60 6.41 -28.23
C VAL A 49 -4.20 6.10 -29.67
N ASN A 50 -4.19 7.09 -30.57
CA ASN A 50 -3.80 6.91 -31.97
C ASN A 50 -2.32 7.24 -32.20
N ASN A 51 -1.65 7.88 -31.24
CA ASN A 51 -0.25 8.26 -31.31
C ASN A 51 0.54 7.66 -30.13
N ASP A 52 0.71 6.33 -30.15
CA ASP A 52 1.49 5.58 -29.14
C ASP A 52 1.11 5.85 -27.68
N PHE A 53 -0.17 6.13 -27.41
CA PHE A 53 -0.69 6.47 -26.08
C PHE A 53 -0.04 7.72 -25.46
N GLU A 54 0.36 8.69 -26.28
CA GLU A 54 1.05 9.90 -25.82
C GLU A 54 0.21 10.66 -24.76
N PRO A 55 0.74 10.85 -23.54
CA PRO A 55 0.03 11.56 -22.48
C PRO A 55 0.26 13.09 -22.57
N HIS A 56 -0.84 13.85 -22.55
CA HIS A 56 -0.82 15.30 -22.45
C HIS A 56 -0.93 15.77 -21.01
N TYR A 57 0.21 15.90 -20.34
CA TYR A 57 0.23 16.39 -18.96
C TYR A 57 0.24 17.92 -18.86
N GLU A 58 -0.53 18.44 -17.90
CA GLU A 58 -0.53 19.85 -17.50
C GLU A 58 0.08 20.04 -16.12
N ILE A 59 0.55 21.25 -15.81
CA ILE A 59 0.96 21.61 -14.44
C ILE A 59 -0.28 21.60 -13.56
N ILE A 60 -0.22 20.87 -12.44
CA ILE A 60 -1.30 20.83 -11.46
C ILE A 60 -1.43 22.22 -10.84
N PRO A 61 -2.62 22.86 -10.82
CA PRO A 61 -2.80 24.24 -10.33
C PRO A 61 -2.23 24.47 -8.93
N GLN A 62 -2.42 23.51 -8.03
CA GLN A 62 -1.92 23.54 -6.66
C GLN A 62 -0.38 23.56 -6.60
N SER A 63 0.29 22.97 -7.58
CA SER A 63 1.75 22.86 -7.66
C SER A 63 2.41 24.05 -8.38
N ALA A 64 1.64 24.90 -9.05
CA ALA A 64 2.18 26.02 -9.86
C ALA A 64 3.05 27.00 -9.06
N LYS A 65 2.67 27.32 -7.82
CA LYS A 65 3.46 28.19 -6.92
C LYS A 65 4.81 27.56 -6.58
N HIS A 66 4.83 26.25 -6.32
CA HIS A 66 6.05 25.51 -6.00
C HIS A 66 6.98 25.41 -7.20
N VAL A 67 6.45 25.09 -8.39
CA VAL A 67 7.23 25.06 -9.64
C VAL A 67 7.86 26.43 -9.91
N THR A 68 7.10 27.52 -9.73
CA THR A 68 7.60 28.89 -9.91
C THR A 68 8.73 29.21 -8.92
N GLN A 69 8.56 28.86 -7.65
CA GLN A 69 9.58 29.07 -6.61
C GLN A 69 10.87 28.28 -6.89
N ILE A 70 10.73 27.03 -7.31
CA ILE A 70 11.84 26.16 -7.70
C ILE A 70 12.57 26.77 -8.91
N LYS A 71 11.83 27.16 -9.96
CA LYS A 71 12.40 27.79 -11.16
C LYS A 71 13.20 29.05 -10.85
N LYS A 72 12.69 29.91 -9.96
CA LYS A 72 13.40 31.11 -9.48
C LYS A 72 14.67 30.78 -8.70
N THR A 73 14.68 29.67 -7.97
CA THR A 73 15.87 29.26 -7.19
C THR A 73 16.93 28.64 -8.10
N ILE A 74 16.50 27.87 -9.09
CA ILE A 74 17.39 27.19 -10.05
C ILE A 74 18.29 28.16 -10.81
N SER A 75 17.81 29.35 -11.15
CA SER A 75 18.63 30.35 -11.88
C SER A 75 19.87 30.83 -11.10
N SER A 76 19.94 30.57 -9.80
CA SER A 76 21.09 30.88 -8.94
C SER A 76 21.96 29.67 -8.57
N CYS A 77 21.64 28.47 -9.06
CA CYS A 77 22.33 27.24 -8.69
C CYS A 77 23.09 26.61 -9.86
N GLU A 78 24.19 25.93 -9.55
CA GLU A 78 25.00 25.18 -10.53
C GLU A 78 24.52 23.73 -10.68
N LYS A 79 23.95 23.16 -9.61
CA LYS A 79 23.53 21.76 -9.54
C LYS A 79 22.14 21.63 -8.93
N ILE A 80 21.36 20.67 -9.42
CA ILE A 80 20.08 20.28 -8.85
C ILE A 80 20.14 18.81 -8.48
N TYR A 81 19.74 18.49 -7.25
CA TYR A 81 19.57 17.14 -6.75
C TYR A 81 18.08 16.84 -6.58
N LEU A 82 17.60 15.81 -7.29
CA LEU A 82 16.25 15.28 -7.21
C LEU A 82 16.25 14.16 -6.16
N ALA A 83 15.65 14.42 -5.00
CA ALA A 83 15.68 13.57 -3.81
C ALA A 83 14.27 13.07 -3.46
N THR A 84 13.53 12.64 -4.48
CA THR A 84 12.24 11.95 -4.34
C THR A 84 12.43 10.49 -3.91
N ASP A 85 11.36 9.81 -3.55
CA ASP A 85 11.44 8.45 -3.00
C ASP A 85 12.02 7.43 -3.98
N LEU A 86 12.60 6.35 -3.43
CA LEU A 86 13.19 5.25 -4.18
C LEU A 86 12.12 4.25 -4.62
N ASP A 87 11.21 4.71 -5.45
CA ASP A 87 10.25 3.88 -6.15
C ASP A 87 9.91 4.50 -7.52
N ARG A 88 8.98 3.87 -8.24
CA ARG A 88 8.54 4.38 -9.55
C ARG A 88 7.78 5.71 -9.47
N GLU A 89 7.07 5.98 -8.36
CA GLU A 89 6.33 7.23 -8.18
C GLU A 89 7.28 8.39 -7.97
N GLY A 90 8.25 8.23 -7.07
CA GLY A 90 9.33 9.19 -6.85
C GLY A 90 10.14 9.42 -8.13
N GLU A 91 10.37 8.39 -8.94
CA GLU A 91 11.04 8.54 -10.23
C GLU A 91 10.21 9.37 -11.24
N ALA A 92 8.90 9.12 -11.31
CA ALA A 92 8.00 9.88 -12.15
C ALA A 92 7.88 11.35 -11.70
N ILE A 93 7.83 11.61 -10.39
CA ILE A 93 7.84 12.99 -9.84
C ILE A 93 9.13 13.71 -10.26
N ALA A 94 10.28 13.05 -10.13
CA ALA A 94 11.56 13.60 -10.54
C ALA A 94 11.56 13.95 -12.05
N TRP A 95 11.06 13.06 -12.89
CA TRP A 95 10.92 13.30 -14.33
C TRP A 95 9.95 14.45 -14.64
N HIS A 96 8.75 14.45 -14.06
CA HIS A 96 7.76 15.51 -14.25
C HIS A 96 8.26 16.88 -13.82
N LEU A 97 9.08 16.93 -12.77
CA LEU A 97 9.69 18.16 -12.31
C LEU A 97 10.71 18.71 -13.33
N VAL A 98 11.57 17.87 -13.88
CA VAL A 98 12.53 18.26 -14.94
C VAL A 98 11.79 18.81 -16.15
N GLU A 99 10.72 18.14 -16.58
CA GLU A 99 9.87 18.58 -17.68
C GLU A 99 9.16 19.91 -17.38
N ALA A 100 8.51 20.03 -16.21
CA ALA A 100 7.77 21.23 -15.81
C ALA A 100 8.69 22.46 -15.69
N LEU A 101 9.96 22.25 -15.35
CA LEU A 101 10.96 23.31 -15.28
C LEU A 101 11.55 23.66 -16.65
N GLY A 102 11.27 22.87 -17.69
CA GLY A 102 11.76 23.07 -19.06
C GLY A 102 13.24 22.74 -19.22
N LEU A 103 13.77 21.85 -18.38
CA LEU A 103 15.20 21.55 -18.35
C LEU A 103 15.64 20.51 -19.40
N ASN A 104 14.70 19.81 -20.05
CA ASN A 104 15.00 18.82 -21.10
C ASN A 104 15.24 19.42 -22.50
N ASN A 105 14.64 20.58 -22.80
CA ASN A 105 14.66 21.17 -24.15
C ASN A 105 15.64 22.34 -24.32
N ARG A 106 16.40 22.67 -23.29
CA ARG A 106 17.34 23.81 -23.33
C ARG A 106 18.76 23.32 -23.58
N LYS A 107 19.20 23.43 -24.84
CA LYS A 107 20.62 23.37 -25.24
C LYS A 107 21.56 24.36 -24.49
N LYS A 108 21.06 25.16 -23.53
CA LYS A 108 21.76 26.30 -22.91
C LYS A 108 21.79 26.33 -21.37
N ASP A 109 21.15 25.41 -20.66
CA ASP A 109 21.17 25.46 -19.19
C ASP A 109 22.34 24.60 -18.66
N ARG A 110 23.39 25.28 -18.15
CA ARG A 110 24.62 24.72 -17.56
C ARG A 110 24.40 23.88 -16.29
N ILE A 111 23.16 23.54 -15.94
CA ILE A 111 22.79 23.04 -14.62
C ILE A 111 22.82 21.52 -14.61
N ALA A 112 23.69 20.95 -13.80
CA ALA A 112 23.80 19.49 -13.70
C ALA A 112 22.64 18.92 -12.87
N ILE A 113 21.77 18.14 -13.53
CA ILE A 113 20.66 17.42 -12.90
C ILE A 113 21.18 16.08 -12.37
N LYS A 114 20.98 15.83 -11.08
CA LYS A 114 21.44 14.65 -10.36
C LYS A 114 20.27 14.00 -9.65
N ARG A 115 20.04 12.70 -9.85
CA ARG A 115 19.04 11.92 -9.10
C ARG A 115 19.74 11.25 -7.93
N ILE A 116 19.25 11.48 -6.72
CA ILE A 116 19.78 10.85 -5.49
C ILE A 116 18.69 10.08 -4.80
N THR A 117 19.02 8.92 -4.27
CA THR A 117 18.06 8.00 -3.62
C THR A 117 18.66 7.47 -2.33
N PHE A 118 17.82 7.26 -1.33
CA PHE A 118 18.19 6.69 -0.05
C PHE A 118 17.00 5.89 0.49
N HIS A 119 17.28 4.79 1.18
CA HIS A 119 16.26 3.94 1.80
C HIS A 119 15.79 4.49 3.16
N GLU A 120 16.64 5.31 3.78
CA GLU A 120 16.40 5.93 5.08
C GLU A 120 16.91 7.38 5.09
N ILE A 121 16.39 8.18 6.02
CA ILE A 121 16.72 9.60 6.13
C ILE A 121 17.68 9.82 7.30
N THR A 122 18.93 9.39 7.12
CA THR A 122 20.05 9.60 8.06
C THR A 122 21.10 10.52 7.43
N GLU A 123 21.92 11.19 8.24
CA GLU A 123 22.98 12.08 7.74
C GLU A 123 23.95 11.34 6.81
N GLN A 124 24.35 10.13 7.21
CA GLN A 124 25.23 9.28 6.42
C GLN A 124 24.60 8.90 5.07
N ALA A 125 23.35 8.42 5.07
CA ALA A 125 22.67 8.02 3.83
C ALA A 125 22.50 9.20 2.86
N VAL A 126 22.15 10.39 3.36
CA VAL A 126 22.00 11.60 2.54
C VAL A 126 23.34 12.07 1.97
N SER A 127 24.40 12.04 2.78
CA SER A 127 25.75 12.43 2.35
C SER A 127 26.28 11.49 1.25
N GLU A 128 26.14 10.17 1.45
CA GLU A 128 26.52 9.17 0.45
C GLU A 128 25.72 9.31 -0.85
N ALA A 129 24.41 9.55 -0.76
CA ALA A 129 23.57 9.74 -1.94
C ALA A 129 24.01 10.97 -2.77
N ILE A 130 24.47 12.04 -2.14
CA ILE A 130 25.02 13.23 -2.83
C ILE A 130 26.35 12.94 -3.53
N LYS A 131 27.20 12.10 -2.93
CA LYS A 131 28.49 11.69 -3.53
C LYS A 131 28.30 10.77 -4.73
N HIS A 132 27.26 9.93 -4.70
CA HIS A 132 26.99 8.92 -5.73
C HIS A 132 25.64 9.14 -6.45
N PRO A 133 25.46 10.28 -7.14
CA PRO A 133 24.20 10.53 -7.84
C PRO A 133 24.11 9.70 -9.13
N ARG A 134 22.88 9.31 -9.47
CA ARG A 134 22.55 8.65 -10.73
C ARG A 134 21.76 9.57 -11.68
N LYS A 135 21.42 9.05 -12.86
CA LYS A 135 20.45 9.65 -13.79
C LYS A 135 19.05 9.15 -13.47
N ILE A 136 18.02 9.86 -13.94
CA ILE A 136 16.63 9.36 -13.91
C ILE A 136 16.53 8.08 -14.75
N SER A 137 15.82 7.09 -14.23
CA SER A 137 15.57 5.79 -14.85
C SER A 137 14.32 5.88 -15.71
N LYS A 138 14.52 5.95 -17.03
CA LYS A 138 13.42 5.93 -18.01
C LYS A 138 12.52 4.70 -17.85
N PRO A 139 13.02 3.46 -17.63
CA PRO A 139 12.15 2.30 -17.40
C PRO A 139 11.20 2.43 -16.20
N LEU A 140 11.65 3.04 -15.09
CA LEU A 140 10.79 3.25 -13.93
C LEU A 140 9.73 4.32 -14.18
N VAL A 141 10.12 5.39 -14.88
CA VAL A 141 9.19 6.43 -15.34
C VAL A 141 8.14 5.82 -16.25
N ASP A 142 8.54 5.02 -17.25
CA ASP A 142 7.63 4.40 -18.21
C ASP A 142 6.68 3.40 -17.55
N ALA A 143 7.17 2.63 -16.57
CA ALA A 143 6.31 1.74 -15.78
C ALA A 143 5.24 2.50 -14.99
N GLN A 144 5.58 3.68 -14.45
CA GLN A 144 4.64 4.55 -13.76
C GLN A 144 3.65 5.19 -14.74
N GLN A 145 4.12 5.73 -15.87
CA GLN A 145 3.27 6.33 -16.90
C GLN A 145 2.30 5.31 -17.49
N ALA A 146 2.75 4.10 -17.80
CA ALA A 146 1.90 3.02 -18.29
C ALA A 146 0.75 2.72 -17.32
N ARG A 147 1.02 2.70 -16.02
CA ARG A 147 -0.03 2.55 -15.00
C ARG A 147 -1.01 3.71 -15.02
N VAL A 148 -0.52 4.95 -15.04
CA VAL A 148 -1.37 6.16 -15.04
C VAL A 148 -2.26 6.22 -16.28
N VAL A 149 -1.69 5.95 -17.46
CA VAL A 149 -2.41 5.91 -18.73
C VAL A 149 -3.47 4.81 -18.71
N LEU A 150 -3.11 3.60 -18.27
CA LEU A 150 -4.06 2.49 -18.14
C LEU A 150 -5.22 2.83 -17.20
N ASP A 151 -4.93 3.39 -16.03
CA ASP A 151 -5.94 3.75 -15.05
C ASP A 151 -6.85 4.89 -15.57
N TYR A 152 -6.29 5.87 -16.30
CA TYR A 152 -7.06 6.91 -16.99
C TYR A 152 -7.99 6.33 -18.05
N LEU A 153 -7.49 5.49 -18.96
CA LEU A 153 -8.29 4.89 -20.02
C LEU A 153 -9.40 4.00 -19.45
N TYR A 154 -9.10 3.22 -18.41
CA TYR A 154 -10.09 2.38 -17.74
C TYR A 154 -11.21 3.22 -17.11
N GLY A 155 -10.84 4.21 -16.29
CA GLY A 155 -11.80 5.05 -15.59
C GLY A 155 -12.62 5.92 -16.53
N PHE A 156 -11.97 6.57 -17.50
CA PHE A 156 -12.63 7.50 -18.42
C PHE A 156 -13.61 6.80 -19.37
N ASN A 157 -13.28 5.59 -19.83
CA ASN A 157 -14.16 4.85 -20.74
C ASN A 157 -15.30 4.14 -20.01
N LEU A 158 -15.06 3.59 -18.81
CA LEU A 158 -16.04 2.75 -18.13
C LEU A 158 -16.97 3.52 -17.18
N SER A 159 -16.54 4.64 -16.59
CA SER A 159 -17.38 5.42 -15.68
C SER A 159 -18.66 5.97 -16.35
N PRO A 160 -18.61 6.55 -17.58
CA PRO A 160 -19.82 7.00 -18.27
C PRO A 160 -20.82 5.87 -18.54
N PHE A 161 -20.32 4.65 -18.77
CA PHE A 161 -21.18 3.47 -18.91
C PHE A 161 -21.89 3.14 -17.59
N LEU A 162 -21.18 3.17 -16.45
CA LEU A 162 -21.78 2.98 -15.13
C LEU A 162 -22.83 4.06 -14.81
N TRP A 163 -22.63 5.30 -15.24
CA TRP A 163 -23.62 6.37 -15.04
C TRP A 163 -24.94 6.07 -15.74
N ARG A 164 -24.87 5.52 -16.95
CA ARG A 164 -26.05 5.16 -17.76
C ARG A 164 -26.76 3.91 -17.26
N LYS A 165 -26.03 2.96 -16.66
CA LYS A 165 -26.54 1.62 -16.32
C LYS A 165 -26.84 1.41 -14.85
N VAL A 166 -26.22 2.18 -13.97
CA VAL A 166 -26.31 1.97 -12.51
C VAL A 166 -26.72 3.27 -11.81
N ARG A 167 -25.81 4.24 -11.74
CA ARG A 167 -26.07 5.53 -11.08
C ARG A 167 -25.05 6.59 -11.53
N PHE A 168 -25.54 7.79 -11.78
CA PHE A 168 -24.68 8.94 -12.07
C PHE A 168 -23.69 9.20 -10.92
N GLY A 169 -22.45 9.55 -11.26
CA GLY A 169 -21.39 9.87 -10.30
C GLY A 169 -20.57 8.67 -9.81
N LEU A 170 -20.88 7.43 -10.25
CA LEU A 170 -20.03 6.27 -9.95
C LEU A 170 -18.72 6.29 -10.73
N SER A 171 -17.64 5.85 -10.09
CA SER A 171 -16.35 5.68 -10.75
C SER A 171 -16.05 4.21 -11.03
N ALA A 172 -15.50 3.94 -12.21
CA ALA A 172 -14.88 2.67 -12.53
C ALA A 172 -13.40 2.73 -12.16
N GLY A 173 -12.91 1.74 -11.41
CA GLY A 173 -11.51 1.66 -11.01
C GLY A 173 -10.95 0.27 -11.22
N ARG A 174 -9.88 0.15 -12.03
CA ARG A 174 -9.29 -1.14 -12.41
C ARG A 174 -8.94 -2.03 -11.22
N VAL A 175 -8.47 -1.45 -10.11
CA VAL A 175 -8.13 -2.17 -8.87
C VAL A 175 -9.26 -2.12 -7.84
N GLN A 176 -10.03 -1.04 -7.82
CA GLN A 176 -11.12 -0.86 -6.86
C GLN A 176 -12.28 -1.83 -7.14
N SER A 177 -12.61 -2.07 -8.41
CA SER A 177 -13.71 -2.96 -8.79
C SER A 177 -13.47 -4.43 -8.40
N PRO A 178 -12.28 -5.04 -8.65
CA PRO A 178 -11.97 -6.38 -8.13
C PRO A 178 -11.95 -6.46 -6.59
N ALA A 179 -11.43 -5.43 -5.90
CA ALA A 179 -11.44 -5.40 -4.44
C ALA A 179 -12.87 -5.38 -3.88
N LEU A 180 -13.76 -4.57 -4.46
CA LEU A 180 -15.17 -4.56 -4.11
C LEU A 180 -15.84 -5.91 -4.41
N ARG A 181 -15.50 -6.54 -5.55
CA ARG A 181 -15.99 -7.87 -5.91
C ARG A 181 -15.66 -8.91 -4.84
N MET A 182 -14.43 -8.94 -4.32
CA MET A 182 -14.05 -9.89 -3.25
C MET A 182 -14.91 -9.72 -1.99
N ILE A 183 -15.27 -8.48 -1.64
CA ILE A 183 -16.16 -8.18 -0.51
C ILE A 183 -17.58 -8.68 -0.82
N CYS A 184 -18.10 -8.38 -2.01
CA CYS A 184 -19.43 -8.85 -2.42
C CYS A 184 -19.51 -10.38 -2.46
N GLU A 185 -18.50 -11.08 -2.97
CA GLU A 185 -18.44 -12.54 -3.00
C GLU A 185 -18.47 -13.13 -1.59
N ARG A 186 -17.69 -12.57 -0.66
CA ARG A 186 -17.73 -12.98 0.76
C ARG A 186 -19.11 -12.73 1.39
N GLU A 187 -19.73 -11.61 1.08
CA GLU A 187 -21.06 -11.30 1.61
C GLU A 187 -22.12 -12.29 1.08
N LEU A 188 -22.03 -12.67 -0.20
CA LEU A 188 -22.89 -13.70 -0.78
C LEU A 188 -22.66 -15.08 -0.14
N GLU A 189 -21.41 -15.44 0.17
CA GLU A 189 -21.09 -16.66 0.93
C GLU A 189 -21.74 -16.66 2.32
N ILE A 190 -21.73 -15.52 3.02
CA ILE A 190 -22.37 -15.36 4.33
C ILE A 190 -23.90 -15.47 4.20
N GLN A 191 -24.50 -14.82 3.22
CA GLN A 191 -25.95 -14.88 2.99
C GLN A 191 -26.43 -16.28 2.58
N ALA A 192 -25.59 -17.03 1.86
CA ALA A 192 -25.86 -18.41 1.48
C ALA A 192 -25.50 -19.43 2.59
N PHE A 193 -24.93 -18.97 3.71
CA PHE A 193 -24.54 -19.86 4.80
C PHE A 193 -25.76 -20.44 5.50
N ASN A 194 -25.92 -21.77 5.41
CA ASN A 194 -26.94 -22.48 6.15
C ASN A 194 -26.36 -22.97 7.49
N GLU A 195 -26.76 -22.31 8.58
CA GLU A 195 -26.31 -22.64 9.93
C GLU A 195 -26.68 -24.07 10.32
N GLN A 196 -25.75 -24.77 10.97
CA GLN A 196 -25.99 -26.11 11.48
C GLN A 196 -25.76 -26.11 12.99
N GLU A 197 -26.81 -26.39 13.75
CA GLU A 197 -26.68 -26.61 15.19
C GLU A 197 -25.90 -27.90 15.46
N TYR A 198 -24.93 -27.82 16.37
CA TYR A 198 -24.18 -28.96 16.87
C TYR A 198 -23.76 -28.74 18.31
N TRP A 199 -23.47 -29.85 18.99
CA TRP A 199 -23.07 -29.88 20.38
C TRP A 199 -21.68 -30.49 20.52
N SER A 200 -20.86 -29.91 21.38
CA SER A 200 -19.60 -30.48 21.84
C SER A 200 -19.69 -30.81 23.32
N ILE A 201 -19.24 -32.01 23.71
CA ILE A 201 -19.23 -32.42 25.13
C ILE A 201 -17.81 -32.25 25.67
N THR A 202 -17.66 -31.43 26.69
CA THR A 202 -16.40 -31.20 27.41
C THR A 202 -16.56 -31.64 28.85
N ALA A 203 -15.63 -32.46 29.35
CA ALA A 203 -15.52 -32.89 30.73
C ALA A 203 -14.37 -32.15 31.42
N GLY A 204 -14.60 -31.70 32.67
CA GLY A 204 -13.52 -31.33 33.58
C GLY A 204 -13.08 -32.58 34.33
N LEU A 205 -11.81 -32.95 34.20
CA LEU A 205 -11.24 -34.14 34.81
C LEU A 205 -10.07 -33.75 35.72
N SER A 206 -9.79 -34.59 36.71
CA SER A 206 -8.63 -34.48 37.60
C SER A 206 -7.82 -35.76 37.56
N SER A 207 -6.49 -35.64 37.61
CA SER A 207 -5.56 -36.76 37.79
C SER A 207 -5.35 -37.14 39.27
N SER A 208 -5.93 -36.38 40.20
CA SER A 208 -5.86 -36.55 41.66
C SER A 208 -7.26 -36.59 42.27
N GLU A 209 -7.44 -37.39 43.34
CA GLU A 209 -8.67 -37.42 44.15
C GLU A 209 -8.93 -36.11 44.88
N ALA A 210 -7.87 -35.36 45.21
CA ALA A 210 -7.93 -33.99 45.68
C ALA A 210 -7.57 -33.05 44.51
N PRO A 211 -8.57 -32.47 43.80
CA PRO A 211 -8.31 -31.68 42.60
C PRO A 211 -7.61 -30.35 42.93
N THR A 212 -6.54 -30.06 42.21
CA THR A 212 -5.80 -28.80 42.23
C THR A 212 -5.76 -28.20 40.82
N PRO A 213 -5.41 -26.91 40.66
CA PRO A 213 -5.21 -26.34 39.33
C PRO A 213 -4.18 -27.09 38.48
N GLU A 214 -3.13 -27.71 39.07
CA GLU A 214 -2.15 -28.47 38.27
C GLU A 214 -2.63 -29.88 37.88
N THR A 215 -3.59 -30.44 38.63
CA THR A 215 -4.08 -31.81 38.40
C THR A 215 -5.36 -31.85 37.58
N THR A 216 -6.00 -30.69 37.35
CA THR A 216 -7.25 -30.55 36.59
C THR A 216 -7.02 -30.15 35.14
N PHE A 217 -7.82 -30.72 34.24
CA PHE A 217 -7.77 -30.41 32.82
C PHE A 217 -9.13 -30.64 32.14
N LYS A 218 -9.31 -30.06 30.95
CA LYS A 218 -10.50 -30.29 30.13
C LYS A 218 -10.23 -31.39 29.11
N ALA A 219 -11.18 -32.30 28.95
CA ALA A 219 -11.19 -33.30 27.90
C ALA A 219 -12.44 -33.14 27.05
N GLN A 220 -12.30 -33.21 25.73
CA GLN A 220 -13.44 -33.21 24.81
C GLN A 220 -13.75 -34.64 24.37
N LEU A 221 -15.04 -34.95 24.22
CA LEU A 221 -15.47 -36.22 23.66
C LEU A 221 -15.15 -36.26 22.15
N ILE A 222 -14.36 -37.25 21.74
CA ILE A 222 -13.90 -37.40 20.35
C ILE A 222 -14.38 -38.69 19.68
N GLU A 223 -14.94 -39.64 20.42
CA GLU A 223 -15.31 -40.97 19.92
C GLU A 223 -16.41 -41.57 20.79
N ILE A 224 -17.41 -42.20 20.15
CA ILE A 224 -18.47 -42.97 20.82
C ILE A 224 -18.55 -44.35 20.15
N ALA A 225 -18.48 -45.41 20.94
CA ALA A 225 -18.62 -46.80 20.45
C ALA A 225 -17.70 -47.13 19.24
N GLY A 226 -16.45 -46.65 19.26
CA GLY A 226 -15.48 -46.88 18.16
C GLY A 226 -15.63 -45.94 16.96
N LYS A 227 -16.69 -45.12 16.91
CA LYS A 227 -16.90 -44.12 15.86
C LYS A 227 -16.35 -42.77 16.29
N LYS A 228 -15.31 -42.29 15.59
CA LYS A 228 -14.78 -40.93 15.78
C LYS A 228 -15.86 -39.90 15.45
N LEU A 229 -16.02 -38.92 16.33
CA LEU A 229 -16.96 -37.83 16.14
C LEU A 229 -16.30 -36.72 15.32
N GLY A 230 -16.92 -36.38 14.19
CA GLY A 230 -16.69 -35.10 13.52
C GLY A 230 -17.34 -33.93 14.28
N LYS A 231 -16.99 -32.70 13.90
CA LYS A 231 -17.47 -31.47 14.56
C LYS A 231 -19.00 -31.37 14.64
N LEU A 232 -19.73 -31.86 13.63
CA LEU A 232 -21.18 -31.71 13.49
C LEU A 232 -21.96 -33.01 13.74
N GLU A 233 -21.37 -34.00 14.44
CA GLU A 233 -22.02 -35.31 14.63
C GLU A 233 -23.15 -35.27 15.67
N ILE A 234 -22.99 -34.53 16.78
CA ILE A 234 -24.03 -34.41 17.80
C ILE A 234 -24.92 -33.22 17.45
N LYS A 235 -26.06 -33.48 16.80
CA LYS A 235 -26.88 -32.42 16.18
C LYS A 235 -27.97 -31.84 17.07
N LYS A 236 -28.33 -32.54 18.16
CA LYS A 236 -29.46 -32.18 19.01
C LYS A 236 -29.07 -32.16 20.48
N GLU A 237 -29.63 -31.22 21.24
CA GLU A 237 -29.41 -31.14 22.69
C GLU A 237 -29.80 -32.43 23.43
N ALA A 238 -30.90 -33.08 23.03
CA ALA A 238 -31.37 -34.31 23.66
C ALA A 238 -30.33 -35.46 23.54
N GLU A 239 -29.66 -35.55 22.40
CA GLU A 239 -28.58 -36.52 22.17
C GLU A 239 -27.38 -36.21 23.07
N ALA A 240 -26.97 -34.94 23.12
CA ALA A 240 -25.89 -34.48 24.00
C ALA A 240 -26.19 -34.78 25.49
N LYS A 241 -27.42 -34.49 25.95
CA LYS A 241 -27.89 -34.79 27.31
C LYS A 241 -27.93 -36.30 27.59
N GLY A 242 -28.30 -37.11 26.60
CA GLY A 242 -28.27 -38.57 26.69
C GLY A 242 -26.85 -39.09 26.94
N ILE A 243 -25.88 -38.61 26.16
CA ILE A 243 -24.47 -38.96 26.31
C ILE A 243 -23.93 -38.49 27.68
N ILE A 244 -24.26 -37.27 28.11
CA ILE A 244 -23.85 -36.75 29.43
C ILE A 244 -24.35 -37.64 30.57
N LYS A 245 -25.59 -38.13 30.50
CA LYS A 245 -26.13 -39.04 31.54
C LYS A 245 -25.31 -40.32 31.67
N ILE A 246 -24.85 -40.88 30.56
CA ILE A 246 -23.98 -42.07 30.54
C ILE A 246 -22.62 -41.73 31.14
N LEU A 247 -22.00 -40.63 30.68
CA LEU A 247 -20.65 -40.25 31.10
C LEU A 247 -20.56 -39.82 32.57
N LYS A 248 -21.62 -39.25 33.16
CA LYS A 248 -21.63 -38.86 34.58
C LYS A 248 -21.46 -40.03 35.55
N ASN A 249 -21.90 -41.22 35.14
CA ASN A 249 -21.81 -42.43 35.95
C ASN A 249 -20.65 -43.33 35.52
N ALA A 250 -19.81 -42.88 34.58
CA ALA A 250 -18.69 -43.66 34.06
C ALA A 250 -17.40 -43.35 34.82
N SER A 251 -16.52 -44.36 34.92
CA SER A 251 -15.14 -44.16 35.34
C SER A 251 -14.26 -43.84 34.13
N PHE A 252 -13.38 -42.84 34.27
CA PHE A 252 -12.49 -42.40 33.20
C PHE A 252 -11.10 -42.99 33.41
N GLN A 253 -10.50 -43.51 32.34
CA GLN A 253 -9.13 -44.02 32.36
C GLN A 253 -8.32 -43.43 31.19
N VAL A 254 -7.05 -43.15 31.44
CA VAL A 254 -6.13 -42.72 30.38
C VAL A 254 -5.77 -43.92 29.51
N LYS A 255 -6.28 -43.95 28.28
CA LYS A 255 -6.02 -45.04 27.31
C LYS A 255 -4.63 -44.94 26.67
N LYS A 256 -4.14 -43.72 26.42
CA LYS A 256 -2.86 -43.47 25.75
C LYS A 256 -2.34 -42.09 26.14
N ILE A 257 -1.04 -42.02 26.47
CA ILE A 257 -0.31 -40.76 26.61
C ILE A 257 0.72 -40.71 25.48
N GLN A 258 0.73 -39.63 24.72
CA GLN A 258 1.75 -39.39 23.70
C GLN A 258 2.37 -38.03 23.95
N LYS A 259 3.67 -38.01 24.24
CA LYS A 259 4.44 -36.78 24.33
C LYS A 259 4.85 -36.41 22.90
N LYS A 260 4.37 -35.27 22.42
CA LYS A 260 4.86 -34.67 21.16
C LYS A 260 6.08 -33.82 21.44
#